data_AF-A0A925XEK1-F1
#
_entry.id   AF-A0A925XEK1-F1
#
_cell.length_a   1.000
_cell.length_b   1.000
_cell.length_c   1.000
_cell.angle_alpha   90.00
_cell.angle_beta   90.00
_cell.angle_gamma   90.00
#
_symmetry.space_group_name_H-M   'P 1'
#
loop_
_entity.id
_entity.type
_entity.pdbx_description
1 polymer ?
#
loop_
_entity_poly.entity_id
_entity_poly.type
_entity_poly.pdbx_seq_one_letter_code
_entity_poly.pdbx_strand_id
1 'polypeptide(L)' 'MNDSLCVEDSTTNWDELADRVLDGHELTVEEGLSILQSDDDELLDLLAATYRIRRRHFGRKVHLYFL' A
#
# COMPACT_ATOMS: atom_id res chain seq x y z
N MET A 1 29.80 15.16 -7.89
CA MET A 1 29.18 14.84 -6.58
C MET A 1 27.75 15.36 -6.61
N ASN A 2 26.86 14.56 -7.20
CA ASN A 2 25.51 14.32 -6.67
C ASN A 2 24.95 13.15 -7.49
N ASP A 3 25.16 11.95 -6.97
CA ASP A 3 24.32 10.79 -7.27
C ASP A 3 22.90 11.16 -6.83
N SER A 4 22.07 11.58 -7.77
CA SER A 4 20.62 11.67 -7.56
C SER A 4 19.99 10.59 -8.43
N LEU A 5 20.18 9.37 -7.92
CA LEU A 5 19.33 8.20 -7.98
C LEU A 5 18.37 8.18 -9.19
N CYS A 6 18.78 7.42 -10.21
CA CYS A 6 17.85 6.68 -11.04
C CYS A 6 17.04 5.77 -10.12
N VAL A 7 15.86 6.23 -9.68
CA VAL A 7 14.84 5.31 -9.21
C VAL A 7 14.07 4.91 -10.47
N GLU A 8 14.63 3.93 -11.17
CA GLU A 8 13.84 3.10 -12.08
C GLU A 8 13.01 2.20 -11.16
N ASP A 9 11.89 2.73 -10.68
CA ASP A 9 10.90 1.94 -9.98
C ASP A 9 10.42 0.86 -10.96
N SER A 10 10.94 -0.35 -10.81
CA SER A 10 10.24 -1.56 -11.24
C SER A 10 9.00 -1.68 -10.36
N THR A 11 8.05 -0.77 -10.57
CA THR A 11 6.86 -0.55 -9.76
C THR A 11 6.02 -1.82 -9.77
N THR A 12 6.15 -2.65 -8.74
CA THR A 12 5.02 -3.46 -8.32
C THR A 12 3.89 -2.47 -8.07
N ASN A 13 2.84 -2.52 -8.90
CA ASN A 13 1.87 -1.43 -9.00
C ASN A 13 0.87 -1.51 -7.83
N TRP A 14 1.37 -1.28 -6.62
CA TRP A 14 0.60 -1.33 -5.37
C TRP A 14 -0.57 -0.35 -5.40
N ASP A 15 -0.41 0.77 -6.10
CA ASP A 15 -1.48 1.74 -6.35
C ASP A 15 -2.63 1.13 -7.18
N GLU A 16 -2.34 0.36 -8.24
CA GLU A 16 -3.38 -0.33 -9.02
C GLU A 16 -4.08 -1.41 -8.20
N LEU A 17 -3.33 -2.15 -7.37
CA LEU A 17 -3.90 -3.13 -6.46
C LEU A 17 -4.83 -2.45 -5.43
N ALA A 18 -4.41 -1.30 -4.89
CA ALA A 18 -5.22 -0.53 -3.97
C ALA A 18 -6.48 0.03 -4.63
N ASP A 19 -6.38 0.55 -5.86
CA ASP A 19 -7.54 1.04 -6.60
C ASP A 19 -8.53 -0.10 -6.92
N ARG A 20 -8.05 -1.29 -7.27
CA ARG A 20 -8.90 -2.49 -7.43
C ARG A 20 -9.63 -2.83 -6.13
N VAL A 21 -8.93 -2.84 -4.99
CA VAL A 21 -9.53 -3.12 -3.67
C VAL A 21 -10.56 -2.06 -3.30
N LEU A 22 -10.30 -0.79 -3.64
CA LEU A 22 -11.23 0.32 -3.45
C LEU A 22 -12.49 0.20 -4.32
N ASP A 23 -12.37 -0.39 -5.51
CA ASP A 23 -13.50 -0.71 -6.40
C ASP A 23 -14.29 -1.96 -5.95
N GLY A 24 -13.84 -2.64 -4.89
CA GLY A 24 -14.51 -3.79 -4.30
C GLY A 24 -13.90 -5.15 -4.65
N HIS A 25 -12.68 -5.17 -5.21
CA HIS A 25 -11.90 -6.40 -5.39
C HIS A 25 -11.52 -7.00 -4.03
N GLU A 26 -11.76 -8.30 -3.87
CA GLU A 26 -11.29 -9.06 -2.71
C GLU A 26 -9.89 -9.59 -2.99
N LEU A 27 -8.95 -9.26 -2.09
CA LEU A 27 -7.54 -9.64 -2.26
C LEU A 27 -7.39 -11.17 -2.31
N THR A 28 -6.70 -11.70 -3.32
CA THR A 28 -6.44 -13.14 -3.38
C THR A 28 -5.28 -13.54 -2.46
N VAL A 29 -5.14 -14.84 -2.19
CA VAL A 29 -4.06 -15.36 -1.36
C VAL A 29 -2.69 -15.09 -1.98
N GLU A 30 -2.59 -15.17 -3.31
CA GLU A 30 -1.36 -14.90 -4.05
C GLU A 30 -0.97 -13.42 -3.98
N GLU A 31 -1.94 -12.51 -4.14
CA GLU A 31 -1.74 -11.07 -3.97
C GLU A 31 -1.29 -10.74 -2.53
N GLY A 32 -1.90 -11.38 -1.52
CA GLY A 32 -1.50 -11.24 -0.12
C GLY A 32 -0.10 -11.79 0.17
N LEU A 33 0.29 -12.90 -0.46
CA LEU A 33 1.64 -13.43 -0.33
C LEU A 33 2.68 -12.50 -0.96
N SER A 34 2.36 -11.91 -2.11
CA SER A 34 3.21 -10.91 -2.77
C SER A 34 3.44 -9.69 -1.87
N ILE A 35 2.41 -9.23 -1.15
CA ILE A 35 2.54 -8.14 -0.16
C ILE A 35 3.47 -8.54 0.99
N LEU A 36 3.38 -9.78 1.47
CA LEU A 36 4.24 -10.26 2.56
C LEU A 36 5.70 -10.48 2.15
N GLN A 37 5.95 -10.65 0.84
CA GLN A 37 7.25 -10.89 0.25
C GLN A 37 7.86 -9.64 -0.39
N SER A 38 7.21 -8.47 -0.29
CA SER A 38 7.72 -7.21 -0.83
C SER A 38 9.05 -6.83 -0.17
N ASP A 39 9.96 -6.27 -0.95
CA ASP A 39 11.23 -5.76 -0.42
C ASP A 39 11.03 -4.48 0.42
N ASP A 40 11.96 -4.21 1.32
CA ASP A 40 11.92 -3.02 2.20
C ASP A 40 11.92 -1.70 1.43
N ASP A 41 12.50 -1.69 0.22
CA ASP A 41 12.55 -0.52 -0.65
C ASP A 41 11.15 -0.13 -1.19
N GLU A 42 10.25 -1.11 -1.38
CA GLU A 42 8.87 -0.90 -1.84
C GLU A 42 7.88 -0.66 -0.67
N LEU A 43 8.34 -0.78 0.58
CA LEU A 43 7.50 -0.69 1.78
C LEU A 43 6.77 0.66 1.85
N LEU A 44 7.44 1.75 1.48
CA LEU A 44 6.84 3.08 1.53
C LEU A 44 5.68 3.23 0.54
N ASP A 45 5.79 2.65 -0.65
CA ASP A 45 4.76 2.69 -1.68
C ASP A 45 3.56 1.83 -1.29
N LEU A 46 3.83 0.63 -0.75
CA LEU A 46 2.80 -0.24 -0.18
C LEU A 46 2.03 0.47 0.95
N LEU A 47 2.74 1.21 1.81
CA LEU A 47 2.14 1.94 2.93
C LEU A 47 1.30 3.14 2.44
N ALA A 48 1.76 3.84 1.39
CA ALA A 48 1.00 4.90 0.74
C ALA A 48 -0.30 4.36 0.11
N ALA A 49 -0.21 3.25 -0.62
CA ALA A 49 -1.36 2.60 -1.27
C ALA A 49 -2.39 2.10 -0.22
N THR A 50 -1.94 1.40 0.82
CA THR A 50 -2.81 0.92 1.91
C THR A 50 -3.43 2.05 2.74
N TYR A 51 -2.73 3.19 2.89
CA TYR A 51 -3.28 4.37 3.54
C TYR A 51 -4.52 4.93 2.80
N ARG A 52 -4.53 4.89 1.47
CA ARG A 52 -5.69 5.31 0.65
C ARG A 52 -6.93 4.45 0.98
N ILE A 53 -6.75 3.13 1.04
CA ILE A 53 -7.79 2.16 1.41
C ILE A 53 -8.32 2.48 2.81
N ARG A 54 -7.42 2.60 3.79
CA ARG A 54 -7.79 2.93 5.17
C ARG A 54 -8.55 4.24 5.25
N ARG A 55 -8.09 5.29 4.55
CA ARG A 55 -8.74 6.59 4.54
C ARG A 55 -10.14 6.53 3.91
N ARG A 56 -10.36 5.70 2.88
CA ARG A 56 -11.67 5.54 2.26
C ARG A 56 -12.66 4.85 3.20
N HIS A 57 -12.26 3.75 3.84
CA HIS A 57 -13.16 2.94 4.68
C HIS A 57 -13.31 3.46 6.11
N PHE A 58 -12.21 3.91 6.73
CA PHE A 58 -12.18 4.32 8.14
C PHE A 58 -12.06 5.84 8.33
N GLY A 59 -11.85 6.59 7.24
CA GLY A 59 -11.63 8.03 7.33
C GLY A 59 -10.39 8.35 8.16
N ARG A 60 -10.51 9.41 8.98
CA ARG A 60 -9.51 9.79 10.00
C ARG A 60 -10.02 9.54 11.42
N LYS A 61 -11.06 8.70 11.57
CA LYS A 61 -11.72 8.49 12.85
C LYS A 61 -10.86 7.58 13.73
N VAL A 62 -10.32 8.15 14.79
CA VAL A 62 -9.65 7.40 15.86
C VAL A 62 -10.72 7.09 16.92
N HIS A 63 -10.94 5.81 17.18
CA HIS A 63 -11.78 5.38 18.30
C HIS A 63 -10.91 5.29 19.55
N LEU A 64 -11.10 6.22 20.49
CA LEU A 64 -10.45 6.16 21.80
C LEU A 64 -11.33 5.36 22.75
N TYR A 65 -10.81 4.21 23.18
CA TYR A 65 -11.37 3.42 24.26
C TYR A 65 -10.60 3.76 25.54
N PHE A 66 -11.29 4.35 26.51
CA PHE A 66 -10.78 4.58 27.85
C PHE A 66 -11.35 3.49 28.77
N LEU A 67 -10.47 2.85 29.55
CA LEU A 67 -10.79 1.80 30.52
C LEU A 67 -11.02 2.40 31.91
#